data_AF-A0A4Q0T554-F1
#
_entry.id   AF-A0A4Q0T554-F1
#
_cell.length_a   1.000
_cell.length_b   1.000
_cell.length_c   1.000
_cell.angle_alpha   90.00
_cell.angle_beta   90.00
_cell.angle_gamma   90.00
#
_symmetry.space_group_name_H-M   'P 1'
#
loop_
_entity.id
_entity.type
_entity.pdbx_description
1 polymer ?
#
loop_
_entity_poly.entity_id
_entity_poly.type
_entity_poly.pdbx_seq_one_letter_code
_entity_poly.pdbx_strand_id
1 'polypeptide(L)'
;MNCKTFQTELPELILNPAAASNVAARAHMLTCAPCENEYISLVETMSMMDAWEAPEPSPYFDQKLGVLLREEQNAPRLGFFARLRDHVLFNTGRQFRPAVAGALALVLMLGGGGYAGFQNLNNHPAAPQVSATVQDLQILDNNQQVIQQMDQLLQDEDSGDDANAPS
;
A
#
# COMPACT_ATOMS: atom_id res chain seq x y z
N MET A 1 0.09 -25.22 -4.81
CA MET A 1 -0.42 -23.93 -5.33
C MET A 1 -1.07 -24.16 -6.69
N ASN A 2 -1.88 -23.22 -7.19
CA ASN A 2 -2.49 -23.33 -8.51
C ASN A 2 -1.69 -22.54 -9.57
N CYS A 3 -1.97 -22.77 -10.85
CA CYS A 3 -1.27 -22.10 -11.96
C CYS A 3 -1.49 -20.57 -11.94
N LYS A 4 -2.65 -20.09 -11.49
CA LYS A 4 -2.94 -18.65 -11.42
C LYS A 4 -2.05 -17.93 -10.39
N THR A 5 -1.85 -18.54 -9.23
CA THR A 5 -0.95 -18.05 -8.19
C THR A 5 0.51 -18.20 -8.61
N PHE A 6 0.86 -19.20 -9.43
CA PHE A 6 2.19 -19.26 -10.04
C PHE A 6 2.47 -18.05 -10.90
N GLN A 7 1.55 -17.72 -11.81
CA GLN A 7 1.72 -16.61 -12.74
C GLN A 7 1.93 -15.26 -12.03
N THR A 8 1.35 -15.07 -10.84
CA THR A 8 1.58 -13.85 -10.05
C THR A 8 2.96 -13.82 -9.39
N GLU A 9 3.50 -14.97 -8.98
CA GLU A 9 4.82 -15.11 -8.33
C GLU A 9 5.97 -15.30 -9.33
N LEU A 10 5.63 -15.52 -10.60
CA LEU A 10 6.58 -15.81 -11.67
C LEU A 10 7.63 -14.68 -11.86
N PRO A 11 7.29 -13.39 -11.84
CA PRO A 11 8.29 -12.32 -11.98
C PRO A 11 9.34 -12.35 -10.86
N GLU A 12 8.93 -12.57 -9.61
CA GLU A 12 9.84 -12.65 -8.47
C GLU A 12 10.71 -13.92 -8.54
N LEU A 13 10.17 -15.01 -9.07
CA LEU A 13 10.94 -16.23 -9.33
C LEU A 13 12.04 -16.03 -10.39
N ILE A 14 11.78 -15.22 -11.43
CA ILE A 14 12.77 -14.89 -12.46
C ILE A 14 13.85 -13.95 -11.92
N LEU A 15 13.44 -12.89 -11.22
CA LEU A 15 14.37 -11.86 -10.75
C LEU A 15 15.20 -12.33 -9.54
N ASN A 16 14.66 -13.21 -8.71
CA ASN A 16 15.33 -13.71 -7.51
C ASN A 16 15.07 -15.20 -7.25
N PRO A 17 15.63 -16.12 -8.06
CA PRO A 17 15.32 -17.55 -7.98
C PRO A 17 15.72 -18.21 -6.65
N ALA A 18 16.60 -17.59 -5.88
CA ALA A 18 17.08 -18.09 -4.59
C ALA A 18 16.23 -17.64 -3.39
N ALA A 19 15.26 -16.73 -3.57
CA ALA A 19 14.45 -16.22 -2.46
C ALA A 19 13.64 -17.34 -1.78
N ALA A 20 13.49 -17.24 -0.46
CA ALA A 20 12.69 -18.19 0.33
C ALA A 20 11.20 -18.17 -0.04
N SER A 21 10.67 -17.02 -0.51
CA SER A 21 9.32 -16.87 -1.05
C SER A 21 9.06 -17.80 -2.25
N ASN A 22 10.10 -18.11 -3.00
CA ASN A 22 10.01 -18.84 -4.27
C ASN A 22 10.04 -20.37 -4.12
N VAL A 23 10.10 -20.91 -2.89
CA VAL A 23 10.12 -22.37 -2.64
C VAL A 23 8.84 -23.04 -3.17
N ALA A 24 7.67 -22.46 -2.90
CA ALA A 24 6.39 -23.01 -3.36
C ALA A 24 6.29 -22.95 -4.91
N ALA A 25 6.78 -21.87 -5.51
CA ALA A 25 6.77 -21.68 -6.96
C ALA A 25 7.65 -22.70 -7.69
N ARG A 26 8.86 -22.94 -7.18
CA ARG A 26 9.79 -23.96 -7.70
C ARG A 26 9.22 -25.37 -7.57
N ALA A 27 8.60 -25.69 -6.44
CA ALA A 27 7.97 -26.99 -6.24
C ALA A 27 6.83 -27.24 -7.23
N HIS A 28 6.03 -26.22 -7.55
CA HIS A 28 4.94 -26.37 -8.52
C HIS A 28 5.44 -26.58 -9.96
N MET A 29 6.50 -25.86 -10.36
CA MET A 29 7.09 -26.00 -11.69
C MET A 29 7.48 -27.46 -11.99
N LEU A 30 8.08 -28.14 -11.01
CA LEU A 30 8.46 -29.56 -11.13
C LEU A 30 7.27 -30.52 -11.27
N THR A 31 6.06 -30.07 -10.91
CA THR A 31 4.83 -30.88 -10.97
C THR A 31 3.92 -30.50 -12.15
N CYS A 32 4.19 -29.39 -12.82
CA CYS A 32 3.29 -28.77 -13.80
C CYS A 32 4.07 -28.34 -15.04
N ALA A 33 4.12 -29.24 -16.03
CA ALA A 33 4.78 -29.01 -17.32
C ALA A 33 4.39 -27.71 -18.06
N PRO A 34 3.12 -27.25 -18.09
CA PRO A 34 2.80 -25.99 -18.78
C PRO A 34 3.42 -24.78 -18.08
N CYS A 35 3.44 -24.77 -16.74
CA CYS A 35 4.07 -23.69 -15.97
C CYS A 35 5.60 -23.68 -16.10
N GLU A 36 6.22 -24.86 -16.23
CA GLU A 36 7.65 -24.98 -16.53
C GLU A 36 7.99 -24.39 -17.91
N ASN A 37 7.21 -24.71 -18.93
CA ASN A 37 7.41 -24.16 -20.28
C ASN A 37 7.26 -22.63 -20.31
N GLU A 38 6.26 -22.09 -19.60
CA GLU A 38 6.08 -20.64 -19.45
C GLU A 38 7.32 -20.00 -18.80
N TYR A 39 7.83 -20.59 -17.72
CA TYR A 39 9.03 -20.10 -17.03
C TYR A 39 10.27 -20.12 -17.94
N ILE A 40 10.51 -21.23 -18.64
CA ILE A 40 11.65 -21.37 -19.57
C ILE A 40 11.58 -20.29 -20.66
N SER A 41 10.41 -20.08 -21.27
CA SER A 41 10.25 -19.08 -22.34
C SER A 41 10.58 -17.65 -21.88
N LEU A 42 10.29 -17.34 -20.61
CA LEU A 42 10.58 -16.03 -20.02
C LEU A 42 12.04 -15.89 -19.63
N VAL A 43 12.68 -16.96 -19.12
CA VAL A 43 14.13 -16.98 -18.88
C VAL A 43 14.90 -16.82 -20.19
N GLU A 44 14.47 -17.47 -21.27
CA GLU A 44 15.05 -17.28 -22.60
C GLU A 44 14.92 -15.82 -23.05
N THR A 45 13.74 -15.21 -22.88
CA THR A 45 13.52 -13.80 -23.22
C THR A 45 14.43 -12.86 -22.41
N MET A 46 14.58 -13.11 -21.10
CA MET A 46 15.51 -12.35 -20.24
C MET A 46 16.95 -12.52 -20.71
N SER A 47 17.35 -13.74 -21.06
CA SER A 47 18.70 -14.00 -21.59
C SER A 47 18.97 -13.28 -22.91
N MET A 48 17.97 -13.13 -23.79
CA MET A 48 18.10 -12.35 -25.02
C MET A 48 18.24 -10.86 -24.74
N MET A 49 17.56 -10.34 -23.71
CA MET A 49 17.72 -8.94 -23.29
C MET A 49 19.08 -8.70 -22.64
N ASP A 50 19.58 -9.66 -21.85
CA ASP A 50 20.93 -9.58 -21.26
C ASP A 50 22.02 -9.65 -22.33
N ALA A 51 21.77 -10.38 -23.42
CA ALA A 51 22.66 -10.45 -24.57
C ALA A 51 22.57 -9.22 -25.50
N TRP A 52 21.66 -8.28 -25.23
CA TRP A 52 21.55 -7.07 -26.04
C TRP A 52 22.78 -6.18 -25.80
N GLU A 53 23.65 -6.10 -26.81
CA GLU A 53 24.75 -5.14 -26.84
C GLU A 53 24.27 -3.73 -27.17
N ALA A 54 24.47 -2.79 -26.23
CA ALA A 54 24.09 -1.40 -26.44
C ALA A 54 24.88 -0.81 -27.62
N PRO A 55 24.23 -0.05 -28.53
CA PRO A 55 24.96 0.63 -29.60
C PRO A 55 25.97 1.61 -29.00
N GLU A 56 27.14 1.75 -29.64
CA GLU A 56 28.13 2.72 -29.20
C GLU A 56 27.49 4.11 -29.10
N PRO A 57 27.71 4.82 -27.97
CA PRO A 57 27.14 6.15 -27.80
C PRO A 57 27.65 7.05 -28.94
N SER A 58 26.75 7.84 -29.51
CA SER A 58 27.14 8.78 -30.57
C SER A 58 28.27 9.68 -30.07
N PRO A 59 29.23 10.10 -30.91
CA PRO A 59 30.33 10.98 -30.51
C PRO A 59 29.88 12.30 -29.85
N TYR A 60 28.64 12.71 -30.08
CA TYR A 60 28.04 13.92 -29.53
C TYR A 60 27.30 13.71 -28.20
N PHE A 61 27.10 12.46 -27.76
CA PHE A 61 26.32 12.14 -26.57
C PHE A 61 26.99 12.74 -25.33
N ASP A 62 28.28 12.50 -25.13
CA ASP A 62 29.02 13.00 -23.95
C ASP A 62 29.08 14.53 -23.92
N GLN A 63 29.25 15.17 -25.09
CA GLN A 63 29.24 16.62 -25.19
C GLN A 63 27.86 17.19 -24.81
N LYS A 64 26.79 16.62 -25.36
CA LYS A 64 25.42 17.06 -25.06
C LYS A 64 25.05 16.79 -23.60
N LEU A 65 25.44 15.63 -23.07
CA LEU A 65 25.24 15.26 -21.67
C LEU A 65 25.98 16.24 -20.75
N GLY A 66 27.23 16.58 -21.06
CA GLY A 66 28.00 17.55 -20.29
C GLY A 66 27.41 18.96 -20.32
N VAL A 67 26.81 19.37 -21.43
CA VAL A 67 26.09 20.66 -21.54
C VAL A 67 24.83 20.62 -20.68
N LEU A 68 23.99 19.59 -20.83
CA LEU A 68 22.75 19.44 -20.07
C LEU A 68 23.02 19.34 -18.56
N LEU A 69 24.06 18.60 -18.16
CA LEU A 69 24.46 18.48 -16.76
C LEU A 69 24.86 19.84 -16.17
N ARG A 70 25.61 20.66 -16.93
CA ARG A 70 25.99 22.01 -16.49
C ARG A 70 24.79 22.94 -16.45
N GLU A 71 23.88 22.82 -17.40
CA GLU A 71 22.65 23.60 -17.44
C GLU A 71 21.77 23.30 -16.22
N GLU A 72 21.60 22.02 -15.85
CA GLU A 72 20.91 21.61 -14.63
C GLU A 72 21.65 22.01 -13.34
N GLN A 73 22.99 21.95 -13.32
CA GLN A 73 23.77 22.42 -12.17
C GLN A 73 23.68 23.93 -11.97
N ASN A 74 23.58 24.68 -13.06
CA ASN A 74 23.43 26.13 -13.06
C ASN A 74 21.96 26.58 -12.98
N ALA A 75 21.01 25.66 -13.18
CA ALA A 75 19.61 25.90 -12.93
C ALA A 75 19.44 26.35 -11.48
N PRO A 76 18.51 27.28 -11.21
CA PRO A 76 18.30 27.81 -9.87
C PRO A 76 18.07 26.65 -8.90
N ARG A 77 18.95 26.56 -7.89
CA ARG A 77 18.88 25.52 -6.87
C ARG A 77 17.44 25.45 -6.35
N LEU A 78 16.81 24.30 -6.55
CA LEU A 78 15.48 23.98 -6.01
C LEU A 78 15.38 24.53 -4.59
N GLY A 79 14.40 25.40 -4.35
CA GLY A 79 14.19 26.03 -3.06
C GLY A 79 14.13 24.98 -1.95
N PHE A 80 14.42 25.37 -0.71
CA PHE A 80 14.45 24.45 0.44
C PHE A 80 13.24 23.50 0.49
N PHE A 81 12.04 24.02 0.17
CA PHE A 81 10.81 23.24 0.12
C PHE A 81 10.78 22.19 -0.99
N ALA A 82 11.28 22.52 -2.18
CA ALA A 82 11.37 21.56 -3.28
C ALA A 82 12.39 20.45 -2.95
N ARG A 83 13.52 20.80 -2.33
CA ARG A 83 14.50 19.81 -1.84
C ARG A 83 13.92 18.90 -0.75
N LEU A 84 13.12 19.45 0.17
CA LEU A 84 12.44 18.66 1.20
C LEU A 84 11.41 17.71 0.57
N ARG A 85 10.60 18.21 -0.37
CA ARG A 85 9.60 17.41 -1.10
C ARG A 85 10.27 16.26 -1.85
N ASP A 86 11.32 16.53 -2.60
CA ASP A 86 12.02 15.52 -3.38
C ASP A 86 12.70 14.50 -2.45
N HIS A 87 13.24 14.94 -1.31
CA HIS A 87 13.76 14.05 -0.28
C HIS A 87 12.69 13.28 0.50
N VAL A 88 11.41 13.63 0.40
CA VAL A 88 10.30 12.83 0.94
C VAL A 88 9.77 11.86 -0.11
N LEU A 89 9.70 12.27 -1.37
CA LEU A 89 9.18 11.47 -2.48
C LEU A 89 10.16 10.38 -2.96
N PHE A 90 11.43 10.73 -3.15
CA PHE A 90 12.45 9.81 -3.68
C PHE A 90 13.20 9.05 -2.61
N ASN A 91 12.95 9.37 -1.35
CA ASN A 91 13.52 8.63 -0.26
C ASN A 91 12.71 7.36 -0.04
N THR A 92 13.36 6.23 -0.32
CA THR A 92 12.89 4.89 0.00
C THR A 92 12.52 4.86 1.48
N GLY A 93 11.22 4.89 1.81
CA GLY A 93 10.64 5.17 3.14
C GLY A 93 11.08 4.31 4.34
N ARG A 94 12.16 3.54 4.21
CA ARG A 94 12.82 2.76 5.26
C ARG A 94 13.61 3.61 6.25
N GLN A 95 14.19 4.75 5.85
CA GLN A 95 15.01 5.58 6.75
C GLN A 95 14.21 6.54 7.63
N PHE A 96 12.93 6.79 7.34
CA PHE A 96 12.07 7.58 8.23
C PHE A 96 11.42 6.75 9.36
N ARG A 97 11.53 5.42 9.34
CA ARG A 97 10.98 4.54 10.38
C ARG A 97 11.41 4.90 11.81
N PRO A 98 12.69 5.19 12.12
CA PRO A 98 13.08 5.58 13.47
C PRO A 98 12.55 6.98 13.86
N ALA A 99 12.49 7.92 12.93
CA ALA A 99 11.97 9.27 13.19
C ALA A 99 10.45 9.24 13.44
N VAL A 100 9.70 8.47 12.66
CA VAL A 100 8.25 8.26 12.85
C VAL A 100 7.98 7.55 14.17
N ALA A 101 8.75 6.51 14.52
CA ALA A 101 8.61 5.83 15.81
C ALA A 101 8.91 6.78 17.00
N GLY A 102 9.95 7.61 16.87
CA GLY A 102 10.28 8.63 17.88
C GLY A 102 9.20 9.70 18.03
N ALA A 103 8.64 10.20 16.93
CA ALA A 103 7.53 11.15 16.95
C ALA A 103 6.27 10.56 17.59
N LEU A 104 5.93 9.31 17.25
CA LEU A 104 4.78 8.59 17.81
C LEU A 104 4.95 8.35 19.31
N ALA A 105 6.17 8.04 19.77
CA ALA A 105 6.49 7.94 21.20
C ALA A 105 6.34 9.28 21.94
N LEU A 106 6.75 10.40 21.33
CA LEU A 106 6.57 11.74 21.89
C LEU A 106 5.09 12.13 21.98
N VAL A 107 4.31 11.84 20.93
CA VAL A 107 2.86 12.05 20.93
C VAL A 107 2.17 11.18 21.99
N LEU A 108 2.59 9.93 22.18
CA LEU A 108 2.10 9.08 23.25
C LEU A 108 2.51 9.56 24.64
N MET A 109 3.69 10.16 24.80
CA MET A 109 4.12 10.75 26.07
C MET A 109 3.30 11.99 26.43
N LEU A 110 3.08 12.88 25.46
CA LEU A 110 2.30 14.11 25.66
C LEU A 110 0.80 13.83 25.79
N GLY A 111 0.26 12.94 24.94
CA GLY A 111 -1.15 12.52 24.96
C GLY A 111 -1.48 11.58 26.12
N GLY A 112 -0.59 10.66 26.47
CA GLY A 112 -0.76 9.71 27.58
C GLY A 112 -0.49 10.33 28.97
N GLY A 113 0.45 11.28 29.06
CA GLY A 113 0.75 11.98 30.32
C GLY A 113 -0.35 12.96 30.75
N GLY A 114 -1.02 13.61 29.80
CA GLY A 114 -2.15 14.49 30.09
C GLY A 114 -3.33 13.74 30.69
N TYR A 115 -3.67 12.55 30.17
CA TYR A 115 -4.80 11.76 30.67
C TYR A 115 -4.56 11.20 32.08
N ALA A 116 -3.33 10.85 32.47
CA ALA A 116 -3.05 10.34 33.81
C ALA A 116 -3.15 11.42 34.90
N GLY A 117 -2.86 12.68 34.57
CA GLY A 117 -2.97 13.81 35.52
C GLY A 117 -4.42 14.20 35.86
N PHE A 118 -5.36 14.05 34.91
CA PHE A 118 -6.78 14.34 35.15
C PHE A 118 -7.53 13.20 35.87
N GLN A 119 -6.99 11.97 35.85
CA GLN A 119 -7.64 10.80 36.47
C GLN A 119 -7.40 10.68 37.99
N ASN A 120 -6.35 11.32 38.54
CA ASN A 120 -6.07 11.24 39.98
C ASN A 120 -6.96 12.16 40.85
N LEU A 121 -7.77 13.03 40.23
CA LEU A 121 -8.75 13.88 40.92
C LEU A 121 -10.15 13.28 40.96
N ASN A 122 -10.47 12.29 40.11
CA ASN A 122 -11.78 11.68 40.02
C ASN A 122 -11.73 10.21 40.43
N ASN A 123 -11.82 10.01 41.74
CA ASN A 123 -11.94 8.72 42.41
C ASN A 123 -13.26 8.02 41.99
N HIS A 124 -13.24 7.24 40.90
CA HIS A 124 -14.29 6.29 40.53
C HIS A 124 -13.67 5.01 39.93
N PRO A 125 -14.21 3.81 40.25
CA PRO A 125 -13.66 2.55 39.75
C PRO A 125 -13.93 2.46 38.24
N ALA A 126 -12.88 2.54 37.43
CA ALA A 126 -13.00 2.48 35.98
C ALA A 126 -13.31 1.04 35.53
N ALA A 127 -14.49 0.87 34.92
CA ALA A 127 -14.86 -0.28 34.11
C ALA A 127 -13.85 -0.49 32.95
N PRO A 128 -13.66 -1.74 32.48
CA PRO A 128 -12.66 -2.06 31.45
C PRO A 128 -12.90 -1.24 30.18
N GLN A 129 -11.88 -0.48 29.78
CA GLN A 129 -11.90 0.40 28.62
C GLN A 129 -12.00 -0.44 27.34
N VAL A 130 -13.12 -0.29 26.64
CA VAL A 130 -13.41 -0.88 25.34
C VAL A 130 -12.44 -0.29 24.31
N SER A 131 -11.71 -1.14 23.58
CA SER A 131 -10.71 -0.69 22.61
C SER A 131 -11.37 0.13 21.49
N ALA A 132 -10.65 1.11 20.92
CA ALA A 132 -11.14 1.94 19.82
C ALA A 132 -11.68 1.13 18.63
N THR A 133 -11.16 -0.08 18.41
CA THR A 133 -11.67 -1.02 17.41
C THR A 133 -13.06 -1.58 17.76
N VAL A 134 -13.38 -1.80 19.04
CA VAL A 134 -14.70 -2.28 19.45
C VAL A 134 -15.72 -1.15 19.40
N GLN A 135 -15.32 0.09 19.69
CA GLN A 135 -16.21 1.23 19.48
C GLN A 135 -16.46 1.51 17.99
N ASP A 136 -15.46 1.32 17.13
CA ASP A 136 -15.63 1.40 15.68
C ASP A 136 -16.56 0.29 15.13
N LEU A 137 -16.40 -0.94 15.63
CA LEU A 137 -17.31 -2.05 15.31
C LEU A 137 -18.74 -1.80 15.80
N GLN A 138 -18.92 -1.19 16.98
CA GLN A 138 -20.23 -0.80 17.48
C GLN A 138 -20.88 0.30 16.63
N ILE A 139 -20.10 1.25 16.11
CA ILE A 139 -20.62 2.29 15.21
C ILE A 139 -21.06 1.67 13.88
N LEU A 140 -20.27 0.75 13.32
CA LEU A 140 -20.63 0.01 12.10
C LEU A 140 -21.92 -0.82 12.28
N ASP A 141 -22.06 -1.51 13.42
CA ASP A 141 -23.24 -2.33 13.73
C ASP A 141 -24.52 -1.47 13.86
N ASN A 142 -24.43 -0.31 14.52
CA ASN A 142 -25.57 0.61 14.63
C ASN A 142 -25.97 1.20 13.28
N ASN A 143 -25.02 1.57 12.42
CA ASN A 143 -25.33 2.09 11.08
C ASN A 143 -26.05 1.03 10.22
N GLN A 144 -25.68 -0.24 10.36
CA GLN A 144 -26.33 -1.32 9.61
C GLN A 144 -27.78 -1.55 10.06
N GLN A 145 -28.06 -1.43 11.36
CA GLN A 145 -29.44 -1.46 11.89
C GLN A 145 -30.30 -0.30 11.35
N VAL A 146 -29.73 0.90 11.26
CA VAL A 146 -30.44 2.07 10.71
C VAL A 146 -30.76 1.90 9.22
N ILE A 147 -29.84 1.32 8.45
CA ILE A 147 -30.08 1.01 7.03
C ILE A 147 -31.21 -0.01 6.87
N GLN A 148 -31.27 -1.03 7.74
CA GLN A 148 -32.35 -2.03 7.72
C GLN A 148 -33.71 -1.44 8.12
N GLN A 149 -33.76 -0.50 9.06
CA GLN A 149 -35.00 0.21 9.39
C GLN A 149 -35.48 1.11 8.25
N MET A 150 -34.56 1.78 7.55
CA MET A 150 -34.92 2.59 6.39
C MET A 150 -35.47 1.73 5.25
N ASP A 151 -34.87 0.56 5.00
CA ASP A 151 -35.36 -0.38 3.98
C ASP A 151 -36.77 -0.91 4.32
N GLN A 152 -37.04 -1.18 5.60
CA GLN A 152 -38.39 -1.57 6.05
C GLN A 152 -39.42 -0.44 5.89
N LEU A 153 -39.06 0.82 6.20
CA LEU A 153 -39.96 1.97 6.01
C LEU A 153 -40.23 2.25 4.53
N LEU A 154 -39.22 2.12 3.67
CA LEU A 154 -39.37 2.25 2.21
C LEU A 154 -40.24 1.12 1.62
N GLN A 155 -40.16 -0.09 2.17
CA GLN A 155 -40.96 -1.22 1.76
C GLN A 155 -42.42 -1.13 2.25
N ASP A 156 -42.64 -0.50 3.41
CA ASP A 156 -43.98 -0.16 3.90
C ASP A 156 -44.61 0.99 3.08
N GLU A 157 -43.82 1.97 2.60
CA GLU A 157 -44.31 3.05 1.72
C GLU A 157 -44.72 2.58 0.30
N ASP A 158 -44.07 1.55 -0.26
CA ASP A 158 -44.46 0.95 -1.56
C ASP A 158 -45.73 0.08 -1.47
N SER A 159 -46.19 -0.24 -0.25
CA SER A 159 -47.42 -1.02 -0.02
C SER A 159 -48.68 -0.16 0.21
N GLY A 160 -48.54 1.17 0.19
CA GLY A 160 -49.58 2.13 0.59
C GLY A 160 -50.40 2.78 -0.53
N ASP A 161 -50.02 2.66 -1.81
CA ASP A 161 -50.59 3.51 -2.88
C ASP A 161 -51.51 2.79 -3.90
N ASP A 162 -51.99 1.58 -3.59
CA ASP A 162 -52.95 0.83 -4.45
C ASP A 162 -54.38 0.76 -3.89
N ALA A 163 -54.76 1.63 -2.96
CA ALA A 163 -56.08 1.60 -2.32
C ALA A 163 -56.75 2.97 -2.16
N ASN A 164 -56.75 3.84 -3.18
CA ASN A 164 -57.77 4.90 -3.25
C ASN A 164 -58.05 5.43 -4.67
N ALA A 165 -58.92 4.75 -5.41
CA ALA A 165 -59.72 5.38 -6.47
C ALA A 165 -61.21 5.25 -6.10
N PRO A 166 -61.94 6.36 -5.85
CA PRO A 166 -63.36 6.29 -5.52
C PRO A 166 -64.24 6.18 -6.79
N SER A 167 -65.14 5.19 -6.74
CA SER A 167 -66.45 5.06 -7.42
C SER A 167 -66.57 5.36 -8.91
#